data_AF-A0A3B0X629-F1
#
_entry.id   AF-A0A3B0X629-F1
#
_cell.length_a   1.000
_cell.length_b   1.000
_cell.length_c   1.000
_cell.angle_alpha   90.00
_cell.angle_beta   90.00
_cell.angle_gamma   90.00
#
_symmetry.space_group_name_H-M   'P 1'
#
loop_
_entity.id
_entity.type
_entity.pdbx_description
1 polymer ?
#
loop_
_entity_poly.entity_id
_entity_poly.type
_entity_poly.pdbx_seq_one_letter_code
_entity_poly.pdbx_strand_id
1 'polypeptide(L)'
;MIIKAKTRGFICTTAHPTGCEANVKQQIARVKADGAVADGPKNVLVIGASTGYGLASRITAAFGSGAATLGVFLEKPPTEKKPGSAGWYN
;
A
#
# COMPACT_ATOMS: atom_id res chain seq x y z
N MET A 1 2.11 -20.81 6.02
CA MET A 1 3.08 -21.35 5.02
C MET A 1 4.35 -20.51 5.02
N ILE A 2 5.52 -21.08 4.71
CA ILE A 2 6.75 -20.29 4.49
C ILE A 2 6.67 -19.70 3.07
N ILE A 3 6.70 -18.37 2.96
CA ILE A 3 6.64 -17.65 1.67
C ILE A 3 8.06 -17.22 1.29
N LYS A 4 8.52 -17.62 0.11
CA LYS A 4 9.79 -17.18 -0.49
C LYS A 4 9.53 -16.40 -1.77
N ALA A 5 10.48 -15.53 -2.13
CA ALA A 5 10.44 -14.84 -3.42
C ALA A 5 10.47 -15.85 -4.58
N LYS A 6 9.59 -15.67 -5.55
CA LYS A 6 9.51 -16.49 -6.77
C LYS A 6 9.47 -15.59 -7.99
N THR A 7 10.65 -15.18 -8.44
CA THR A 7 10.86 -14.20 -9.51
C THR A 7 11.19 -14.85 -10.86
N ARG A 8 10.64 -14.30 -11.94
CA ARG A 8 10.95 -14.65 -13.34
C ARG A 8 11.00 -13.35 -14.14
N GLY A 9 12.19 -12.91 -14.55
CA GLY A 9 12.39 -11.56 -15.09
C GLY A 9 11.89 -10.50 -14.12
N PHE A 10 11.00 -9.61 -14.57
CA PHE A 10 10.37 -8.55 -13.78
C PHE A 10 9.09 -8.99 -13.04
N ILE A 11 8.70 -10.27 -13.09
CA ILE A 11 7.49 -10.78 -12.45
C ILE A 11 7.87 -11.54 -11.17
N CYS A 12 7.40 -11.07 -10.02
CA CYS A 12 7.38 -11.86 -8.79
C CYS A 12 5.99 -12.47 -8.60
N THR A 13 5.92 -13.80 -8.48
CA THR A 13 4.66 -14.56 -8.36
C THR A 13 4.19 -14.77 -6.91
N THR A 14 4.90 -14.20 -5.94
CA THR A 14 4.60 -14.25 -4.50
C THR A 14 4.71 -12.86 -3.88
N ALA A 15 3.93 -12.61 -2.82
CA ALA A 15 4.05 -11.43 -1.97
C ALA A 15 4.02 -11.86 -0.49
N HIS A 16 4.82 -11.20 0.35
CA HIS A 16 4.93 -11.54 1.77
C HIS A 16 4.07 -10.59 2.60
N PRO A 17 3.02 -11.07 3.31
CA PRO A 17 2.05 -10.20 3.98
C PRO A 17 2.71 -9.26 5.00
N THR A 18 3.54 -9.81 5.90
CA THR A 18 4.22 -8.99 6.91
C THR A 18 5.27 -8.05 6.31
N GLY A 19 5.81 -8.37 5.12
CA GLY A 19 6.75 -7.51 4.43
C GLY A 19 6.05 -6.31 3.78
N CYS A 20 4.89 -6.56 3.16
CA CYS A 20 4.02 -5.50 2.64
C CYS A 20 3.56 -4.56 3.76
N GLU A 21 3.08 -5.10 4.88
CA GLU A 21 2.68 -4.29 6.04
C GLU A 21 3.84 -3.43 6.56
N ALA A 22 5.04 -4.02 6.70
CA ALA A 22 6.23 -3.28 7.12
C ALA A 22 6.60 -2.16 6.14
N ASN A 23 6.51 -2.41 4.83
CA ASN A 23 6.76 -1.41 3.80
C ASN A 23 5.75 -0.24 3.86
N VAL A 24 4.47 -0.52 4.13
CA VAL A 24 3.46 0.53 4.31
C VAL A 24 3.72 1.32 5.59
N LYS A 25 4.04 0.64 6.71
CA LYS A 25 4.43 1.30 7.97
C LYS A 25 5.63 2.25 7.78
N GLN A 26 6.63 1.86 7.00
CA GLN A 26 7.80 2.69 6.69
C GLN A 26 7.40 3.95 5.89
N GLN A 27 6.54 3.82 4.89
CA GLN A 27 6.04 4.97 4.12
C GLN A 27 5.21 5.92 4.99
N ILE A 28 4.34 5.39 5.86
CA ILE A 28 3.57 6.19 6.83
C ILE A 28 4.51 6.93 7.78
N ALA A 29 5.53 6.25 8.32
CA ALA A 29 6.50 6.86 9.21
C ALA A 29 7.27 7.98 8.52
N ARG A 30 7.66 7.79 7.24
CA ARG A 30 8.32 8.81 6.43
C ARG A 30 7.44 10.07 6.29
N VAL A 31 6.18 9.92 5.91
CA VAL A 31 5.23 11.04 5.76
C VAL A 31 5.02 11.77 7.10
N LYS A 32 4.86 11.04 8.21
CA LYS A 32 4.72 11.65 9.53
C LYS A 32 5.97 12.43 9.96
N ALA A 33 7.15 11.96 9.60
CA ALA A 33 8.41 12.63 9.92
C ALA A 33 8.61 13.95 9.15
N ASP A 34 7.99 14.12 7.99
CA ASP A 34 8.02 15.37 7.21
C ASP A 34 7.08 16.46 7.77
N GLY A 35 6.23 16.11 8.75
CA GLY A 35 5.25 17.02 9.34
C GLY A 35 3.93 17.05 8.59
N ALA A 36 2.98 17.84 9.11
CA ALA A 36 1.66 17.95 8.52
C ALA A 36 1.68 18.79 7.24
N VAL A 37 0.94 18.33 6.22
CA VAL A 37 0.70 19.11 5.01
C VAL A 37 -0.43 20.10 5.29
N ALA A 38 -0.08 21.38 5.44
CA ALA A 38 -1.04 22.47 5.63
C ALA A 38 -2.01 22.55 4.44
N ASP A 39 -3.26 22.90 4.72
CA ASP A 39 -4.33 23.12 3.73
C ASP A 39 -4.56 21.94 2.75
N GLY A 40 -4.21 20.72 3.18
CA GLY A 40 -4.44 19.51 2.40
C GLY A 40 -5.93 19.12 2.30
N PRO A 41 -6.30 18.31 1.29
CA PRO A 41 -7.68 17.91 1.05
C PRO A 41 -8.24 17.11 2.23
N LYS A 42 -9.55 17.23 2.48
CA LYS A 42 -10.22 16.51 3.59
C LYS A 42 -10.89 15.21 3.18
N ASN A 43 -11.31 15.10 1.92
CA ASN A 43 -11.92 13.89 1.35
C ASN A 43 -11.21 13.57 0.03
N VAL A 44 -10.66 12.37 -0.11
CA VAL A 44 -9.85 11.98 -1.28
C VAL A 44 -10.30 10.63 -1.81
N LEU A 45 -10.64 10.57 -3.09
CA LEU A 45 -10.79 9.33 -3.85
C LEU A 45 -9.48 9.03 -4.59
N VAL A 46 -8.93 7.84 -4.41
CA VAL A 46 -7.76 7.36 -5.14
C VAL A 46 -8.14 6.15 -5.99
N ILE A 47 -8.01 6.27 -7.32
CA ILE A 47 -8.20 5.17 -8.26
C ILE A 47 -6.83 4.59 -8.60
N GLY A 48 -6.60 3.33 -8.21
CA GLY A 48 -5.28 2.69 -8.23
C GLY A 48 -4.56 2.80 -6.88
N ALA A 49 -5.25 2.56 -5.77
CA ALA A 49 -4.76 2.93 -4.43
C ALA A 49 -3.90 1.88 -3.69
N SER A 50 -3.61 0.74 -4.31
CA SER A 50 -3.03 -0.43 -3.65
C SER A 50 -1.51 -0.55 -3.78
N THR A 51 -0.88 0.09 -4.77
CA THR A 51 0.57 0.00 -5.00
C THR A 51 1.14 1.31 -5.57
N GLY A 52 2.48 1.42 -5.58
CA GLY A 52 3.20 2.48 -6.27
C GLY A 52 2.75 3.89 -5.87
N TYR A 53 2.65 4.79 -6.85
CA TYR A 53 2.28 6.18 -6.62
C TYR A 53 0.86 6.35 -6.07
N GLY A 54 -0.10 5.50 -6.44
CA GLY A 54 -1.45 5.63 -5.91
C GLY A 54 -1.52 5.29 -4.41
N LEU A 55 -0.78 4.27 -3.97
CA LEU A 55 -0.61 3.99 -2.54
C LEU A 55 0.09 5.16 -1.82
N ALA A 56 1.17 5.69 -2.39
CA ALA A 56 1.90 6.83 -1.82
C ALA A 56 1.01 8.08 -1.71
N SER A 57 0.19 8.38 -2.72
CA SER A 57 -0.79 9.47 -2.70
C SER A 57 -1.85 9.25 -1.60
N ARG A 58 -2.35 8.02 -1.44
CA ARG A 58 -3.31 7.69 -0.39
C ARG A 58 -2.69 7.86 1.00
N ILE A 59 -1.46 7.38 1.21
CA ILE A 59 -0.72 7.52 2.48
C ILE A 59 -0.49 9.00 2.78
N THR A 60 -0.04 9.78 1.80
CA THR A 60 0.23 11.22 1.98
C THR A 60 -1.05 11.98 2.35
N ALA A 61 -2.16 11.72 1.65
CA ALA A 61 -3.44 12.34 1.96
C ALA A 61 -3.92 11.99 3.39
N ALA A 62 -3.89 10.70 3.76
CA ALA A 62 -4.39 10.26 5.06
C ALA A 62 -3.49 10.68 6.22
N PHE A 63 -2.18 10.45 6.12
CA PHE A 63 -1.24 10.60 7.23
C PHE A 63 -0.47 11.93 7.21
N GLY A 64 -0.43 12.63 6.07
CA GLY A 64 0.14 13.97 5.95
C GLY A 64 -0.91 15.07 6.09
N SER A 65 -2.06 14.92 5.42
CA SER A 65 -3.13 15.94 5.41
C SER A 65 -4.31 15.66 6.35
N GLY A 66 -4.38 14.46 6.93
CA GLY A 66 -5.50 14.04 7.78
C GLY A 66 -6.80 13.78 6.99
N ALA A 67 -6.71 13.43 5.71
CA ALA A 67 -7.87 13.22 4.85
C ALA A 67 -8.59 11.90 5.14
N ALA A 68 -9.92 11.91 5.03
CA ALA A 68 -10.68 10.68 4.79
C ALA A 68 -10.37 10.19 3.37
N THR A 69 -10.02 8.90 3.21
CA THR A 69 -9.64 8.34 1.91
C THR A 69 -10.50 7.14 1.52
N LEU A 70 -11.01 7.18 0.29
CA LEU A 70 -11.61 6.02 -0.38
C LEU A 70 -10.65 5.55 -1.48
N GLY A 71 -10.28 4.27 -1.44
CA GLY A 71 -9.37 3.68 -2.40
C GLY A 71 -10.10 2.67 -3.30
N VAL A 72 -9.85 2.73 -4.60
CA VAL A 72 -10.28 1.73 -5.59
C VAL A 72 -9.04 1.03 -6.15
N PHE A 73 -9.10 -0.29 -6.25
CA PHE A 73 -8.01 -1.12 -6.77
C PHE A 73 -8.53 -2.48 -7.24
N LEU A 74 -7.71 -3.19 -8.01
CA LEU A 74 -8.00 -4.55 -8.48
C LEU A 74 -6.89 -5.48 -8.01
N GLU A 75 -7.16 -6.23 -6.95
CA GLU A 75 -6.17 -7.09 -6.30
C GLU A 75 -6.73 -8.50 -6.10
N LYS A 76 -5.85 -9.47 -5.84
CA LYS A 76 -6.24 -10.86 -5.60
C LYS A 76 -6.04 -11.20 -4.12
N PRO A 77 -7.11 -11.59 -3.39
CA PRO A 77 -6.98 -12.03 -2.01
C PRO A 77 -6.15 -13.32 -1.91
N PRO A 78 -5.51 -13.56 -0.76
CA PRO A 78 -4.87 -14.83 -0.49
C PRO A 78 -5.89 -15.97 -0.34
N THR A 79 -5.42 -17.18 -0.55
CA THR A 79 -6.08 -18.41 -0.10
C THR A 79 -5.17 -19.14 0.87
N GLU A 80 -5.68 -20.18 1.53
CA GLU A 80 -4.89 -21.02 2.43
C GLU A 80 -3.58 -21.53 1.79
N LYS A 81 -3.61 -21.82 0.48
CA LYS A 81 -2.49 -22.43 -0.26
C LYS A 81 -1.71 -21.45 -1.13
N LYS A 82 -2.16 -20.20 -1.29
CA LYS A 82 -1.56 -19.25 -2.23
C LYS A 82 -1.59 -17.81 -1.68
N PRO A 83 -0.44 -17.11 -1.66
CA PRO A 83 -0.40 -15.68 -1.34
C PRO A 83 -1.23 -14.84 -2.33
N GLY A 84 -1.78 -13.74 -1.84
CA GLY A 84 -2.43 -12.71 -2.64
C GLY A 84 -1.41 -11.86 -3.41
N SER A 85 -1.92 -10.88 -4.15
CA SER A 85 -1.08 -9.84 -4.74
C SER A 85 -0.56 -8.87 -3.69
N ALA A 86 0.57 -8.20 -3.94
CA ALA A 86 1.16 -7.28 -2.97
C ALA A 86 0.21 -6.15 -2.57
N GLY A 87 -0.54 -5.60 -3.53
CA GLY A 87 -1.51 -4.54 -3.27
C GLY A 87 -2.72 -4.96 -2.43
N TRP A 88 -2.99 -6.26 -2.28
CA TRP A 88 -3.99 -6.74 -1.31
C TRP A 88 -3.49 -6.58 0.15
N TYR A 89 -2.19 -6.73 0.35
CA TYR A 89 -1.58 -6.69 1.69
C TYR A 89 -1.12 -5.29 2.13
N ASN A 90 -0.91 -4.39 1.16
CA ASN A 90 -0.57 -2.99 1.42
C ASN A 90 -1.77 -2.22 1.97
#